data_AF-A0A1L7WRR6-F1
#
_entry.id   AF-A0A1L7WRR6-F1
#
_cell.length_a   1.000
_cell.length_b   1.000
_cell.length_c   1.000
_cell.angle_alpha   90.00
_cell.angle_beta   90.00
_cell.angle_gamma   90.00
#
_symmetry.space_group_name_H-M   'P 1'
#
loop_
_entity.id
_entity.type
_entity.pdbx_description
1 polymer ?
#
loop_
_entity_poly.entity_id
_entity_poly.type
_entity_poly.pdbx_seq_one_letter_code
_entity_poly.pdbx_strand_id
1 'polypeptide(L)'
;MAPPNKKKKTGDVGAVTQVVLKPISFATPGLAADISLKVFDQEFLVHSALLKIHSKFFLKFLDSPDKIAAKTQDLGDIQYRWITKMDNDSNGWHLVAVPSNGDNDLSGYKGDSKHQERCFHKLICAIYTRPYVIYSFKCLQTLVELADYYRALPIVSRTLDSVLLNGDKRNICVREDCYDILALAAKLRNKLLFREALIHIVGSTDEADSYEGSLEDPRLSKICRNARYEILALVGQAYQEILNLRDDTMAKEVSRIAKDARDTSAGGDIYIPLYFKKLHYKGLINVADLMKNNLVLRRNEYDIEHDDNIHDDYPDSFFCGKIDDEDLPWDTTEQEW
;
A
#
# COMPACT_ATOMS: atom_id res chain seq x y z
N MET A 1 45.50 -50.85 37.97
CA MET A 1 45.60 -49.40 37.71
C MET A 1 45.58 -49.18 36.20
N ALA A 2 44.70 -48.27 35.75
CA ALA A 2 44.54 -47.69 34.40
C ALA A 2 44.20 -48.61 33.19
N PRO A 3 43.44 -48.09 32.19
CA PRO A 3 42.49 -48.88 31.38
C PRO A 3 42.93 -49.07 29.91
N PRO A 4 42.20 -49.88 29.09
CA PRO A 4 42.32 -49.85 27.64
C PRO A 4 41.22 -49.00 26.99
N ASN A 5 41.68 -48.22 26.01
CA ASN A 5 40.92 -47.41 25.06
C ASN A 5 39.66 -48.07 24.49
N LYS A 6 38.55 -47.31 24.44
CA LYS A 6 37.46 -47.56 23.49
C LYS A 6 37.22 -46.36 22.59
N LYS A 7 37.33 -46.66 21.29
CA LYS A 7 37.13 -45.82 20.13
C LYS A 7 35.77 -45.11 20.16
N LYS A 8 35.79 -43.84 19.77
CA LYS A 8 34.63 -43.04 19.34
C LYS A 8 33.85 -43.79 18.27
N LYS A 9 32.53 -43.83 18.42
CA LYS A 9 31.58 -44.00 17.32
C LYS A 9 30.51 -42.91 17.44
N THR A 10 30.44 -42.14 16.36
CA THR A 10 29.49 -41.10 15.99
C THR A 10 28.05 -41.57 16.05
N GLY A 11 27.15 -40.70 16.49
CA GLY A 11 25.72 -40.82 16.30
C GLY A 11 24.96 -40.07 17.38
N ASP A 12 24.59 -38.81 17.12
CA ASP A 12 23.18 -38.49 17.19
C ASP A 12 22.87 -37.29 16.28
N VAL A 13 21.92 -37.53 15.39
CA VAL A 13 21.42 -36.58 14.40
C VAL A 13 20.47 -35.66 15.17
N GLY A 14 20.81 -34.36 15.19
CA GLY A 14 20.02 -33.36 15.89
C GLY A 14 18.55 -33.40 15.44
N ALA A 15 17.68 -33.77 16.37
CA ALA A 15 16.25 -33.53 16.25
C ALA A 15 16.05 -32.02 16.11
N VAL A 16 15.56 -31.59 14.94
CA VAL A 16 15.11 -30.22 14.73
C VAL A 16 13.85 -30.05 15.58
N THR A 17 13.99 -29.48 16.76
CA THR A 17 12.86 -29.04 17.59
C THR A 17 12.05 -28.03 16.79
N GLN A 18 10.89 -28.43 16.27
CA GLN A 18 9.90 -27.51 15.74
C GLN A 18 9.51 -26.54 16.88
N VAL A 19 9.87 -25.27 16.73
CA VAL A 19 9.44 -24.22 17.63
C VAL A 19 7.94 -24.05 17.45
N VAL A 20 7.14 -24.55 18.38
CA VAL A 20 5.70 -24.35 18.38
C VAL A 20 5.43 -22.88 18.71
N LEU A 21 5.03 -22.10 17.71
CA LEU A 21 4.64 -20.70 17.91
C LEU A 21 3.38 -20.62 18.78
N LYS A 22 3.35 -19.64 19.69
CA LYS A 22 2.18 -19.40 20.53
C LYS A 22 1.01 -18.90 19.68
N PRO A 23 -0.21 -19.42 19.86
CA PRO A 23 -1.39 -18.91 19.16
C PRO A 23 -1.63 -17.42 19.44
N ILE A 24 -2.01 -16.67 18.40
CA ILE A 24 -2.42 -15.27 18.53
C ILE A 24 -3.92 -15.25 18.76
N SER A 25 -4.35 -14.78 19.94
CA SER A 25 -5.77 -14.69 20.29
C SER A 25 -6.28 -13.26 20.14
N PHE A 26 -7.39 -13.13 19.42
CA PHE A 26 -8.12 -11.88 19.30
C PHE A 26 -9.29 -11.88 20.28
N ALA A 27 -9.12 -11.21 21.42
CA ALA A 27 -10.19 -11.02 22.39
C ALA A 27 -11.24 -10.00 21.91
N THR A 28 -12.52 -10.32 22.15
CA THR A 28 -13.68 -9.42 22.03
C THR A 28 -14.50 -9.53 23.31
N PRO A 29 -14.85 -8.43 24.01
CA PRO A 29 -15.59 -8.50 25.26
C PRO A 29 -16.90 -9.30 25.12
N GLY A 30 -17.11 -10.27 26.01
CA GLY A 30 -18.32 -11.09 26.04
C GLY A 30 -18.41 -12.20 25.00
N LEU A 31 -17.37 -12.40 24.18
CA LEU A 31 -17.30 -13.50 23.20
C LEU A 31 -16.05 -14.36 23.45
N ALA A 32 -16.23 -15.67 23.33
CA ALA A 32 -15.14 -16.63 23.27
C ALA A 32 -14.78 -16.91 21.81
N ALA A 33 -13.48 -17.10 21.53
CA ALA A 33 -13.04 -17.47 20.20
C ALA A 33 -13.63 -18.85 19.83
N ASP A 34 -14.31 -18.91 18.69
CA ASP A 34 -15.03 -20.08 18.18
C ASP A 34 -14.41 -20.63 16.89
N ILE A 35 -13.34 -20.00 16.39
CA ILE A 35 -12.62 -20.43 15.20
C ILE A 35 -11.11 -20.36 15.38
N SER A 36 -10.42 -21.42 14.94
CA SER A 36 -8.98 -21.49 14.79
C SER A 36 -8.63 -21.46 13.30
N LEU A 37 -7.82 -20.48 12.92
CA LEU A 37 -7.22 -20.35 11.58
C LEU A 37 -5.72 -20.60 11.70
N LYS A 38 -5.23 -21.73 11.18
CA LYS A 38 -3.80 -22.02 11.10
C LYS A 38 -3.28 -21.57 9.74
N VAL A 39 -2.57 -20.45 9.73
CA VAL A 39 -1.92 -19.91 8.54
C VAL A 39 -0.44 -20.25 8.63
N PHE A 40 0.00 -21.22 7.81
CA PHE A 40 1.34 -21.81 7.89
C PHE A 40 1.67 -22.28 9.32
N ASP A 41 2.67 -21.68 9.98
CA ASP A 41 3.06 -22.06 11.35
C ASP A 41 2.29 -21.27 12.42
N GLN A 42 1.58 -20.21 12.04
CA GLN A 42 0.90 -19.31 12.97
C GLN A 42 -0.58 -19.65 13.11
N GLU A 43 -1.01 -19.95 14.33
CA GLU A 43 -2.42 -20.13 14.67
C GLU A 43 -3.04 -18.82 15.16
N PHE A 44 -4.24 -18.52 14.66
CA PHE A 44 -5.07 -17.38 15.04
C PHE A 44 -6.38 -17.88 15.65
N LEU A 45 -6.66 -17.49 16.89
CA LEU A 45 -7.93 -17.75 17.57
C LEU A 45 -8.81 -16.51 17.47
N VAL A 46 -9.89 -16.62 16.71
CA VAL A 46 -10.76 -15.50 16.33
C VAL A 46 -12.25 -15.86 16.47
N HIS A 47 -13.12 -14.91 16.15
CA HIS A 47 -14.58 -15.01 16.22
C HIS A 47 -15.18 -15.08 14.81
N SER A 48 -15.95 -16.12 14.56
CA SER A 48 -16.64 -16.36 13.29
C SER A 48 -17.60 -15.22 12.96
N ALA A 49 -18.28 -14.66 13.96
CA ALA A 49 -19.19 -13.53 13.80
C ALA A 49 -18.52 -12.32 13.12
N LEU A 50 -17.32 -11.94 13.55
CA LEU A 50 -16.60 -10.79 12.98
C LEU A 50 -16.07 -11.09 11.58
N LEU A 51 -15.60 -12.32 11.33
CA LEU A 51 -15.24 -12.74 9.98
C LEU A 51 -16.44 -12.64 9.03
N LYS A 52 -17.63 -13.11 9.43
CA LYS A 52 -18.84 -13.07 8.61
C LYS A 52 -19.33 -11.64 8.32
N ILE A 53 -19.19 -10.72 9.27
CA ILE A 53 -19.57 -9.30 9.09
C ILE A 53 -18.68 -8.62 8.05
N HIS A 54 -17.38 -8.92 8.06
CA HIS A 54 -16.39 -8.18 7.26
C HIS A 54 -15.85 -8.93 6.03
N SER A 55 -16.26 -10.19 5.83
CA SER A 55 -15.84 -11.01 4.70
C SER A 55 -17.01 -11.81 4.14
N LYS A 56 -17.38 -11.50 2.89
CA LYS A 56 -18.41 -12.27 2.15
C LYS A 56 -17.98 -13.72 1.91
N PHE A 57 -16.67 -13.99 1.87
CA PHE A 57 -16.12 -15.34 1.80
C PHE A 57 -16.49 -16.13 3.06
N PHE A 58 -16.13 -15.63 4.25
CA PHE A 58 -16.41 -16.33 5.49
C PHE A 58 -17.90 -16.42 5.79
N LEU A 59 -18.69 -15.40 5.42
CA LEU A 59 -20.16 -15.45 5.47
C LEU A 59 -20.72 -16.63 4.68
N LYS A 60 -20.22 -16.85 3.45
CA LYS A 60 -20.73 -17.90 2.56
C LYS A 60 -20.24 -19.30 2.95
N PHE A 61 -18.98 -19.44 3.36
CA PHE A 61 -18.34 -20.75 3.46
C PHE A 61 -18.25 -21.33 4.87
N LEU A 62 -18.37 -20.52 5.94
CA LEU A 62 -18.29 -21.07 7.31
C LEU A 62 -19.47 -22.01 7.61
N ASP A 63 -20.68 -21.67 7.18
CA ASP A 63 -21.89 -22.46 7.44
C ASP A 63 -22.37 -23.29 6.24
N SER A 64 -21.50 -23.57 5.27
CA SER A 64 -21.91 -24.44 4.16
C SER A 64 -22.16 -25.88 4.65
N PRO A 65 -23.06 -26.66 4.01
CA PRO A 65 -23.46 -27.99 4.48
C PRO A 65 -22.28 -28.94 4.74
N ASP A 66 -21.29 -28.92 3.84
CA ASP A 66 -20.07 -29.73 3.95
C ASP A 66 -19.22 -29.37 5.18
N LYS A 67 -19.34 -28.13 5.68
CA LYS A 67 -18.62 -27.63 6.84
C LYS A 67 -19.40 -27.82 8.14
N ILE A 68 -20.73 -27.84 8.07
CA ILE A 68 -21.57 -28.23 9.21
C ILE A 68 -21.34 -29.70 9.60
N ALA A 69 -21.16 -30.59 8.61
CA ALA A 69 -20.82 -32.00 8.86
C ALA A 69 -19.45 -32.19 9.55
N ALA A 70 -18.52 -31.23 9.38
CA ALA A 70 -17.23 -31.22 10.06
C ALA A 70 -17.31 -30.70 11.51
N LYS A 71 -18.31 -29.86 11.84
CA LYS A 71 -18.56 -29.38 13.22
C LYS A 71 -18.89 -30.51 14.19
N THR A 72 -19.43 -31.62 13.69
CA THR A 72 -19.85 -32.77 14.49
C THR A 72 -18.71 -33.66 15.01
N GLN A 73 -17.46 -33.35 14.65
CA GLN A 73 -16.29 -33.94 15.31
C GLN A 73 -15.92 -33.10 16.54
N ASP A 74 -15.70 -33.77 17.67
CA ASP A 74 -15.50 -33.18 19.00
C ASP A 74 -14.27 -32.23 19.03
N LEU A 75 -14.49 -30.94 18.74
CA LEU A 75 -13.45 -29.90 18.64
C LEU A 75 -13.31 -29.06 19.92
N GLY A 76 -14.01 -29.43 21.00
CA GLY A 76 -14.08 -28.65 22.24
C GLY A 76 -14.81 -27.32 22.03
N ASP A 77 -14.29 -26.23 22.61
CA ASP A 77 -14.88 -24.89 22.51
C ASP A 77 -14.72 -24.23 21.11
N ILE A 78 -13.91 -24.81 20.22
CA ILE A 78 -13.66 -24.29 18.87
C ILE A 78 -14.65 -24.94 17.89
N GLN A 79 -15.56 -24.15 17.33
CA GLN A 79 -16.55 -24.61 16.35
C GLN A 79 -15.95 -24.85 14.95
N TYR A 80 -14.96 -24.05 14.54
CA TYR A 80 -14.36 -24.16 13.21
C TYR A 80 -12.84 -24.26 13.28
N ARG A 81 -12.25 -25.19 12.54
CA ARG A 81 -10.79 -25.26 12.37
C ARG A 81 -10.46 -25.22 10.88
N TRP A 82 -9.67 -24.23 10.49
CA TRP A 82 -9.20 -24.05 9.12
C TRP A 82 -7.68 -24.03 9.09
N ILE A 83 -7.10 -24.60 8.05
CA ILE A 83 -5.66 -24.76 7.89
C ILE A 83 -5.23 -24.32 6.50
N THR A 84 -3.98 -23.88 6.36
CA THR A 84 -3.38 -23.58 5.05
C THR A 84 -3.30 -24.83 4.20
N LYS A 85 -3.75 -24.70 2.95
CA LYS A 85 -3.52 -25.64 1.86
C LYS A 85 -2.87 -24.91 0.70
N MET A 86 -1.86 -25.53 0.09
CA MET A 86 -1.21 -24.98 -1.11
C MET A 86 -2.11 -25.16 -2.34
N ASP A 87 -2.03 -24.20 -3.24
CA ASP A 87 -2.61 -24.32 -4.57
C ASP A 87 -1.75 -25.21 -5.48
N ASN A 88 -2.34 -25.71 -6.57
CA ASN A 88 -1.67 -26.63 -7.50
C ASN A 88 -0.42 -26.03 -8.17
N ASP A 89 -0.27 -24.71 -8.15
CA ASP A 89 0.85 -23.98 -8.74
C ASP A 89 2.06 -23.83 -7.80
N SER A 90 1.96 -24.31 -6.55
CA SER A 90 2.99 -24.19 -5.50
C SER A 90 3.38 -22.74 -5.11
N ASN A 91 2.66 -21.75 -5.63
CA ASN A 91 2.89 -20.33 -5.38
C ASN A 91 1.71 -19.69 -4.61
N GLY A 92 0.50 -20.20 -4.82
CA GLY A 92 -0.71 -19.81 -4.11
C GLY A 92 -0.97 -20.63 -2.84
N TRP A 93 -1.79 -20.08 -1.95
CA TRP A 93 -2.28 -20.77 -0.77
C TRP A 93 -3.68 -20.26 -0.40
N HIS A 94 -4.48 -21.13 0.24
CA HIS A 94 -5.79 -20.78 0.76
C HIS A 94 -6.11 -21.54 2.05
N LEU A 95 -7.14 -21.09 2.78
CA LEU A 95 -7.63 -21.78 3.97
C LEU A 95 -8.68 -22.83 3.60
N VAL A 96 -8.56 -24.02 4.19
CA VAL A 96 -9.56 -25.11 4.08
C VAL A 96 -9.99 -25.59 5.46
N ALA A 97 -11.28 -25.89 5.63
CA ALA A 97 -11.75 -26.46 6.89
C ALA A 97 -11.35 -27.93 7.05
N VAL A 98 -10.97 -28.30 8.28
CA VAL A 98 -10.68 -29.66 8.74
C VAL A 98 -12.01 -30.45 8.89
N PRO A 99 -12.07 -31.77 8.60
CA PRO A 99 -11.00 -32.63 8.07
C PRO A 99 -10.96 -32.54 6.54
N SER A 100 -10.06 -31.72 6.00
CA SER A 100 -9.80 -31.76 4.56
C SER A 100 -8.96 -33.00 4.26
N ASN A 101 -9.46 -33.90 3.43
CA ASN A 101 -8.70 -35.04 2.92
C ASN A 101 -7.51 -34.51 2.09
N GLY A 102 -6.31 -34.57 2.67
CA GLY A 102 -5.08 -34.11 2.03
C GLY A 102 -3.94 -34.03 3.04
N ASP A 103 -2.75 -34.46 2.63
CA ASP A 103 -1.54 -34.23 3.40
C ASP A 103 -1.26 -32.73 3.43
N ASN A 104 -1.12 -32.14 4.62
CA ASN A 104 -0.86 -30.70 4.78
C ASN A 104 0.64 -30.43 4.72
N ASP A 105 1.30 -31.02 3.73
CA ASP A 105 2.71 -30.78 3.50
C ASP A 105 2.89 -29.40 2.86
N LEU A 106 3.38 -28.44 3.64
CA LEU A 106 3.68 -27.08 3.20
C LEU A 106 5.14 -26.93 2.72
N SER A 107 5.93 -28.01 2.70
CA SER A 107 7.35 -27.97 2.35
C SER A 107 7.63 -27.53 0.91
N GLY A 108 6.64 -27.66 0.01
CA GLY A 108 6.72 -27.24 -1.38
C GLY A 108 6.45 -25.75 -1.63
N TYR A 109 6.09 -24.96 -0.61
CA TYR A 109 5.75 -23.55 -0.80
C TYR A 109 6.98 -22.72 -1.18
N LYS A 110 6.95 -22.07 -2.34
CA LYS A 110 8.08 -21.29 -2.86
C LYS A 110 8.08 -19.82 -2.42
N GLY A 111 7.00 -19.34 -1.81
CA GLY A 111 6.87 -17.95 -1.35
C GLY A 111 7.43 -17.72 0.06
N ASP A 112 7.36 -16.47 0.50
CA ASP A 112 7.70 -16.10 1.88
C ASP A 112 6.50 -16.33 2.81
N SER A 113 6.46 -17.49 3.44
CA SER A 113 5.39 -17.87 4.38
C SER A 113 5.27 -16.90 5.55
N LYS A 114 6.39 -16.36 6.06
CA LYS A 114 6.39 -15.40 7.17
C LYS A 114 5.86 -14.04 6.74
N HIS A 115 6.07 -13.62 5.50
CA HIS A 115 5.42 -12.43 4.95
C HIS A 115 3.91 -12.63 4.80
N GLN A 116 3.49 -13.79 4.33
CA GLN A 116 2.06 -14.15 4.22
C GLN A 116 1.37 -14.19 5.59
N GLU A 117 1.97 -14.86 6.59
CA GLU A 117 1.49 -14.85 7.98
C GLU A 117 1.35 -13.43 8.53
N ARG A 118 2.36 -12.58 8.32
CA ARG A 118 2.34 -11.17 8.76
C ARG A 118 1.27 -10.34 8.07
N CYS A 119 1.05 -10.52 6.76
CA CYS A 119 0.01 -9.81 6.03
C CYS A 119 -1.39 -10.31 6.40
N PHE A 120 -1.55 -11.63 6.59
CA PHE A 120 -2.81 -12.19 7.08
C PHE A 120 -3.14 -11.70 8.50
N HIS A 121 -2.15 -11.61 9.38
CA HIS A 121 -2.33 -10.99 10.70
C HIS A 121 -2.87 -9.56 10.57
N LYS A 122 -2.36 -8.75 9.63
CA LYS A 122 -2.87 -7.39 9.39
C LYS A 122 -4.31 -7.38 8.87
N LEU A 123 -4.67 -8.34 8.02
CA LEU A 123 -6.07 -8.52 7.59
C LEU A 123 -6.98 -8.80 8.79
N ILE A 124 -6.58 -9.68 9.71
CA ILE A 124 -7.33 -9.92 10.94
C ILE A 124 -7.37 -8.67 11.82
N CYS A 125 -6.27 -7.92 11.96
CA CYS A 125 -6.28 -6.63 12.65
C CYS A 125 -7.30 -5.66 12.04
N ALA A 126 -7.38 -5.55 10.71
CA ALA A 126 -8.38 -4.73 10.03
C ALA A 126 -9.81 -5.17 10.37
N ILE A 127 -10.11 -6.48 10.31
CA ILE A 127 -11.42 -7.05 10.69
C ILE A 127 -11.80 -6.70 12.14
N TYR A 128 -10.83 -6.65 13.04
CA TYR A 128 -11.03 -6.29 14.44
C TYR A 128 -10.89 -4.79 14.72
N THR A 129 -10.65 -3.97 13.70
CA THR A 129 -10.35 -2.53 13.84
C THR A 129 -9.21 -2.28 14.84
N ARG A 130 -8.22 -3.18 14.87
CA ARG A 130 -7.01 -3.05 15.70
C ARG A 130 -5.91 -2.35 14.91
N PRO A 131 -5.04 -1.56 15.58
CA PRO A 131 -3.89 -0.96 14.91
C PRO A 131 -3.00 -1.99 14.23
N TYR A 132 -2.53 -1.66 13.03
CA TYR A 132 -1.50 -2.39 12.31
C TYR A 132 -0.62 -1.42 11.53
N VAL A 133 0.56 -1.89 11.11
CA VAL A 133 1.52 -1.08 10.35
C VAL A 133 1.76 -1.75 9.00
N ILE A 134 1.80 -0.97 7.93
CA ILE A 134 2.33 -1.40 6.64
C ILE A 134 3.77 -0.94 6.60
N TYR A 135 4.71 -1.83 6.23
CA TYR A 135 6.16 -1.57 6.27
C TYR A 135 6.82 -1.50 4.88
N SER A 136 6.06 -1.79 3.81
CA SER A 136 6.54 -1.72 2.44
C SER A 136 5.37 -1.76 1.45
N PHE A 137 5.64 -1.36 0.20
CA PHE A 137 4.70 -1.55 -0.91
C PHE A 137 4.27 -3.02 -1.07
N LYS A 138 5.23 -3.96 -1.05
CA LYS A 138 4.94 -5.41 -1.09
C LYS A 138 3.99 -5.86 0.02
N CYS A 139 4.08 -5.28 1.22
CA CYS A 139 3.15 -5.56 2.30
C CYS A 139 1.73 -5.05 2.00
N LEU A 140 1.60 -3.85 1.43
CA LEU A 140 0.31 -3.31 0.99
C LEU A 140 -0.30 -4.20 -0.10
N GLN A 141 0.47 -4.53 -1.13
CA GLN A 141 0.04 -5.39 -2.24
C GLN A 141 -0.49 -6.74 -1.73
N THR A 142 0.28 -7.47 -0.92
CA THR A 142 -0.15 -8.75 -0.36
C THR A 142 -1.39 -8.61 0.54
N LEU A 143 -1.50 -7.53 1.33
CA LEU A 143 -2.70 -7.28 2.12
C LEU A 143 -3.95 -7.08 1.24
N VAL A 144 -3.83 -6.35 0.14
CA VAL A 144 -4.91 -6.14 -0.83
C VAL A 144 -5.29 -7.43 -1.53
N GLU A 145 -4.31 -8.25 -1.93
CA GLU A 145 -4.56 -9.57 -2.53
C GLU A 145 -5.31 -10.51 -1.59
N LEU A 146 -4.90 -10.58 -0.32
CA LEU A 146 -5.59 -11.36 0.70
C LEU A 146 -7.01 -10.83 0.94
N ALA A 147 -7.16 -9.50 1.02
CA ALA A 147 -8.47 -8.87 1.21
C ALA A 147 -9.40 -9.10 0.02
N ASP A 148 -8.89 -9.09 -1.21
CA ASP A 148 -9.68 -9.42 -2.39
C ASP A 148 -10.12 -10.89 -2.39
N TYR A 149 -9.18 -11.81 -2.17
CA TYR A 149 -9.46 -13.23 -2.11
C TYR A 149 -10.51 -13.58 -1.04
N TYR A 150 -10.31 -13.07 0.19
CA TYR A 150 -11.24 -13.27 1.29
C TYR A 150 -12.42 -12.28 1.28
N ARG A 151 -12.64 -11.51 0.19
CA ARG A 151 -13.79 -10.60 0.02
C ARG A 151 -13.99 -9.64 1.20
N ALA A 152 -12.90 -9.03 1.63
CA ALA A 152 -12.75 -8.15 2.78
C ALA A 152 -12.09 -6.80 2.42
N LEU A 153 -12.07 -6.42 1.13
CA LEU A 153 -11.55 -5.10 0.69
C LEU A 153 -12.17 -3.91 1.44
N PRO A 154 -13.50 -3.87 1.70
CA PRO A 154 -14.10 -2.70 2.35
C PRO A 154 -13.56 -2.43 3.76
N ILE A 155 -13.31 -3.47 4.57
CA ILE A 155 -12.79 -3.25 5.92
C ILE A 155 -11.33 -2.79 5.90
N VAL A 156 -10.52 -3.33 4.98
CA VAL A 156 -9.13 -2.89 4.80
C VAL A 156 -9.09 -1.44 4.34
N SER A 157 -9.92 -1.06 3.36
CA SER A 157 -10.01 0.32 2.86
C SER A 157 -10.35 1.32 3.97
N ARG A 158 -11.31 0.99 4.84
CA ARG A 158 -11.72 1.83 5.97
C ARG A 158 -10.63 2.00 7.03
N THR A 159 -9.90 0.93 7.36
CA THR A 159 -8.86 1.02 8.39
C THR A 159 -7.55 1.60 7.85
N LEU A 160 -7.33 1.52 6.53
CA LEU A 160 -6.09 1.93 5.89
C LEU A 160 -5.78 3.42 6.10
N ASP A 161 -6.77 4.31 6.05
CA ASP A 161 -6.54 5.75 6.27
C ASP A 161 -5.86 6.00 7.62
N SER A 162 -6.37 5.38 8.69
CA SER A 162 -5.77 5.49 10.02
C SER A 162 -4.36 4.91 10.08
N VAL A 163 -4.07 3.87 9.29
CA VAL A 163 -2.75 3.23 9.24
C VAL A 163 -1.75 4.09 8.48
N LEU A 164 -2.18 4.75 7.40
CA LEU A 164 -1.33 5.64 6.62
C LEU A 164 -1.06 6.95 7.36
N LEU A 165 -2.06 7.50 8.06
CA LEU A 165 -1.93 8.77 8.79
C LEU A 165 -1.17 8.64 10.11
N ASN A 166 -1.30 7.50 10.82
CA ASN A 166 -0.61 7.26 12.10
C ASN A 166 0.64 6.39 11.97
N GLY A 167 0.89 5.83 10.78
CA GLY A 167 2.05 4.99 10.51
C GLY A 167 3.34 5.80 10.53
N ASP A 168 4.45 5.11 10.76
CA ASP A 168 5.77 5.74 10.56
C ASP A 168 5.90 6.16 9.09
N LYS A 169 6.16 7.45 8.85
CA LYS A 169 6.06 8.12 7.54
C LYS A 169 6.95 7.51 6.45
N ARG A 170 7.88 6.63 6.84
CA ARG A 170 8.91 6.01 6.00
C ARG A 170 8.50 4.69 5.37
N ASN A 171 7.35 4.14 5.72
CA ASN A 171 7.07 2.74 5.40
C ASN A 171 6.51 2.48 3.99
N ILE A 172 5.95 3.49 3.33
CA ILE A 172 5.52 3.41 1.93
C ILE A 172 6.04 4.64 1.21
N CYS A 173 6.80 4.44 0.14
CA CYS A 173 7.22 5.50 -0.76
C CYS A 173 6.22 5.59 -1.90
N VAL A 174 5.22 6.47 -1.78
CA VAL A 174 4.15 6.56 -2.79
C VAL A 174 4.69 6.96 -4.16
N ARG A 175 5.76 7.76 -4.22
CA ARG A 175 6.38 8.22 -5.48
C ARG A 175 6.99 7.07 -6.29
N GLU A 176 7.76 6.18 -5.65
CA GLU A 176 8.49 5.09 -6.34
C GLU A 176 7.53 4.08 -7.00
N ASP A 177 6.45 3.73 -6.30
CA ASP A 177 5.48 2.73 -6.77
C ASP A 177 4.15 3.38 -7.18
N CYS A 178 4.16 4.64 -7.64
CA CYS A 178 2.94 5.44 -7.77
C CYS A 178 1.89 4.83 -8.71
N TYR A 179 2.29 4.22 -9.83
CA TYR A 179 1.37 3.58 -10.79
C TYR A 179 0.67 2.36 -10.17
N ASP A 180 1.42 1.50 -9.51
CA ASP A 180 0.88 0.30 -8.87
C ASP A 180 0.02 0.66 -7.65
N ILE A 181 0.46 1.67 -6.87
CA ILE A 181 -0.32 2.19 -5.75
C ILE A 181 -1.63 2.80 -6.24
N LEU A 182 -1.65 3.51 -7.37
CA LEU A 182 -2.89 4.04 -7.95
C LEU A 182 -3.86 2.90 -8.28
N ALA A 183 -3.38 1.82 -8.89
CA ALA A 183 -4.19 0.65 -9.23
C ALA A 183 -4.72 -0.07 -7.97
N LEU A 184 -3.87 -0.27 -6.96
CA LEU A 184 -4.27 -0.85 -5.68
C LEU A 184 -5.28 0.03 -4.94
N ALA A 185 -5.08 1.34 -4.95
CA ALA A 185 -5.98 2.30 -4.33
C ALA A 185 -7.35 2.31 -5.03
N ALA A 186 -7.38 2.19 -6.36
CA ALA A 186 -8.61 2.05 -7.12
C ALA A 186 -9.36 0.75 -6.77
N LYS A 187 -8.63 -0.36 -6.65
CA LYS A 187 -9.20 -1.66 -6.25
C LYS A 187 -9.75 -1.63 -4.81
N LEU A 188 -9.02 -1.00 -3.89
CA LEU A 188 -9.45 -0.78 -2.52
C LEU A 188 -10.54 0.29 -2.39
N ARG A 189 -10.73 1.14 -3.41
CA ARG A 189 -11.56 2.35 -3.34
C ARG A 189 -11.14 3.28 -2.20
N ASN A 190 -9.84 3.37 -1.94
CA ASN A 190 -9.30 4.20 -0.87
C ASN A 190 -8.95 5.60 -1.41
N LYS A 191 -9.72 6.62 -1.00
CA LYS A 191 -9.60 7.99 -1.52
C LYS A 191 -8.24 8.63 -1.22
N LEU A 192 -7.75 8.44 0.00
CA LEU A 192 -6.49 9.05 0.46
C LEU A 192 -5.33 8.57 -0.40
N LEU A 193 -5.13 7.26 -0.47
CA LEU A 193 -4.04 6.66 -1.22
C LEU A 193 -4.14 6.92 -2.73
N PHE A 194 -5.36 6.97 -3.26
CA PHE A 194 -5.59 7.28 -4.68
C PHE A 194 -5.16 8.70 -5.03
N ARG A 195 -5.54 9.68 -4.20
CA ARG A 195 -5.16 11.08 -4.39
C ARG A 195 -3.65 11.27 -4.29
N GLU A 196 -3.01 10.65 -3.30
CA GLU A 196 -1.56 10.71 -3.12
C GLU A 196 -0.81 10.20 -4.35
N ALA A 197 -1.17 9.00 -4.82
CA ALA A 197 -0.56 8.40 -6.00
C ALA A 197 -0.82 9.22 -7.26
N LEU A 198 -2.05 9.71 -7.44
CA LEU A 198 -2.41 10.57 -8.58
C LEU A 198 -1.54 11.82 -8.63
N ILE A 199 -1.39 12.53 -7.51
CA ILE A 199 -0.60 13.78 -7.42
C ILE A 199 0.84 13.52 -7.87
N HIS A 200 1.46 12.44 -7.40
CA HIS A 200 2.83 12.08 -7.82
C HIS A 200 2.93 11.80 -9.33
N ILE A 201 1.97 11.06 -9.90
CA ILE A 201 1.96 10.73 -11.33
C ILE A 201 1.77 12.00 -12.19
N VAL A 202 0.76 12.82 -11.89
CA VAL A 202 0.43 13.96 -12.75
C VAL A 202 1.38 15.14 -12.56
N GLY A 203 2.00 15.22 -11.38
CA GLY A 203 2.92 16.25 -10.96
C GLY A 203 4.32 16.12 -11.57
N SER A 204 4.75 14.90 -11.91
CA SER A 204 6.09 14.67 -12.49
C SER A 204 6.24 15.41 -13.81
N THR A 205 7.33 16.18 -13.95
CA THR A 205 7.67 16.87 -15.21
C THR A 205 8.62 16.07 -16.09
N ASP A 206 9.06 14.89 -15.64
CA ASP A 206 9.89 13.99 -16.43
C ASP A 206 9.08 13.36 -17.58
N GLU A 207 9.60 13.44 -18.80
CA GLU A 207 9.02 12.80 -19.99
C GLU A 207 9.16 11.28 -19.96
N ALA A 208 10.13 10.76 -19.19
CA ALA A 208 10.29 9.32 -18.97
C ALA A 208 9.14 8.71 -18.15
N ASP A 209 8.44 9.52 -17.35
CA ASP A 209 7.31 9.14 -16.49
C ASP A 209 5.95 9.23 -17.19
N SER A 210 5.93 9.05 -18.53
CA SER A 210 4.66 8.99 -19.25
C SER A 210 3.81 7.82 -18.76
N TYR A 211 2.69 8.14 -18.11
CA TYR A 211 1.69 7.15 -17.71
C TYR A 211 0.98 6.48 -18.91
N GLU A 212 1.21 6.97 -20.14
CA GLU A 212 0.72 6.37 -21.37
C GLU A 212 1.47 5.05 -21.67
N GLY A 213 1.03 3.98 -21.02
CA GLY A 213 1.58 2.63 -21.18
C GLY A 213 1.87 1.90 -19.86
N SER A 214 2.07 2.65 -18.77
CA SER A 214 2.37 2.11 -17.44
C SER A 214 1.11 1.69 -16.67
N LEU A 215 -0.06 2.26 -17.00
CA LEU A 215 -1.33 1.93 -16.35
C LEU A 215 -2.12 0.93 -17.22
N GLU A 216 -2.48 -0.21 -16.64
CA GLU A 216 -3.26 -1.24 -17.31
C GLU A 216 -4.73 -0.84 -17.54
N ASP A 217 -5.35 -0.10 -16.60
CA ASP A 217 -6.76 0.35 -16.72
C ASP A 217 -6.83 1.68 -17.49
N PRO A 218 -7.42 1.71 -18.70
CA PRO A 218 -7.53 2.93 -19.51
C PRO A 218 -8.32 4.05 -18.82
N ARG A 219 -9.20 3.73 -17.86
CA ARG A 219 -9.95 4.72 -17.09
C ARG A 219 -9.01 5.50 -16.17
N LEU A 220 -8.04 4.82 -15.55
CA LEU A 220 -7.04 5.47 -14.69
C LEU A 220 -6.15 6.39 -15.53
N SER A 221 -5.72 5.96 -16.72
CA SER A 221 -4.95 6.80 -17.64
C SER A 221 -5.71 8.05 -18.06
N LYS A 222 -7.03 7.93 -18.32
CA LYS A 222 -7.89 9.07 -18.64
C LYS A 222 -7.98 10.07 -17.47
N ILE A 223 -8.13 9.57 -16.24
CA ILE A 223 -8.16 10.41 -15.03
C ILE A 223 -6.83 11.15 -14.86
N CYS A 224 -5.70 10.44 -14.94
CA CYS A 224 -4.37 11.05 -14.84
C CYS A 224 -4.17 12.14 -15.90
N ARG A 225 -4.60 11.87 -17.14
CA ARG A 225 -4.51 12.84 -18.23
C ARG A 225 -5.31 14.11 -17.98
N ASN A 226 -6.56 13.97 -17.53
CA ASN A 226 -7.40 15.12 -17.22
C ASN A 226 -6.78 15.97 -16.10
N ALA A 227 -6.36 15.34 -15.00
CA ALA A 227 -5.70 16.03 -13.90
C ALA A 227 -4.36 16.68 -14.31
N ARG A 228 -3.58 16.04 -15.19
CA ARG A 228 -2.36 16.65 -15.76
C ARG A 228 -2.67 17.87 -16.63
N TYR A 229 -3.74 17.85 -17.41
CA TYR A 229 -4.13 19.00 -18.22
C TYR A 229 -4.50 20.22 -17.38
N GLU A 230 -5.06 20.03 -16.19
CA GLU A 230 -5.29 21.15 -15.27
C GLU A 230 -3.97 21.79 -14.82
N ILE A 231 -2.97 20.98 -14.46
CA ILE A 231 -1.63 21.48 -14.10
C ILE A 231 -0.99 22.19 -15.31
N LEU A 232 -1.05 21.60 -16.49
CA LEU A 232 -0.48 22.20 -17.70
C LEU A 232 -1.18 23.50 -18.09
N ALA A 233 -2.48 23.64 -17.83
CA ALA A 233 -3.18 24.91 -18.02
C ALA A 233 -2.66 26.00 -17.09
N LEU A 234 -2.39 25.67 -15.82
CA LEU A 234 -1.77 26.60 -14.86
C LEU A 234 -0.33 26.96 -15.26
N VAL A 235 0.45 25.99 -15.74
CA VAL A 235 1.79 26.23 -16.30
C VAL A 235 1.73 27.18 -17.50
N GLY A 236 0.75 27.00 -18.39
CA GLY A 236 0.54 27.90 -19.53
C GLY A 236 0.22 29.33 -19.10
N GLN A 237 -0.61 29.51 -18.07
CA GLN A 237 -0.91 30.82 -17.48
C GLN A 237 0.36 31.48 -16.90
N ALA A 238 1.16 30.71 -16.16
CA ALA A 238 2.42 31.19 -15.61
C ALA A 238 3.40 31.66 -16.69
N TYR A 239 3.53 30.92 -17.79
CA TYR A 239 4.33 31.36 -18.93
C TYR A 239 3.80 32.64 -19.56
N GLN A 240 2.48 32.79 -19.66
CA GLN A 240 1.88 34.02 -20.18
C GLN A 240 2.20 35.23 -19.29
N GLU A 241 2.21 35.07 -17.96
CA GLU A 241 2.67 36.13 -17.03
C GLU A 241 4.13 36.52 -17.29
N ILE A 242 5.02 35.55 -17.47
CA ILE A 242 6.43 35.81 -17.78
C ILE A 242 6.56 36.59 -19.09
N LEU A 243 5.84 36.20 -20.14
CA LEU A 243 5.88 36.88 -21.44
C LEU A 243 5.35 38.31 -21.38
N ASN A 244 4.51 38.63 -20.40
CA ASN A 244 3.97 39.96 -20.19
C ASN A 244 4.92 40.89 -19.40
N LEU A 245 6.05 40.38 -18.90
CA LEU A 245 7.08 41.20 -18.27
C LEU A 245 7.73 42.10 -19.32
N ARG A 246 7.50 43.42 -19.22
CA ARG A 246 7.98 44.43 -20.19
C ARG A 246 9.30 45.11 -19.79
N ASP A 247 9.87 44.74 -18.64
CA ASP A 247 11.09 45.34 -18.09
C ASP A 247 12.32 44.45 -18.39
N ASP A 248 13.30 45.02 -19.09
CA ASP A 248 14.57 44.37 -19.42
C ASP A 248 15.34 43.88 -18.17
N THR A 249 15.16 44.55 -17.03
CA THR A 249 15.76 44.17 -15.76
C THR A 249 15.13 42.88 -15.24
N MET A 250 13.81 42.77 -15.31
CA MET A 250 13.07 41.55 -14.96
C MET A 250 13.39 40.41 -15.92
N ALA A 251 13.52 40.68 -17.22
CA ALA A 251 13.89 39.66 -18.21
C ALA A 251 15.28 39.05 -17.94
N LYS A 252 16.26 39.86 -17.52
CA LYS A 252 17.58 39.38 -17.09
C LYS A 252 17.49 38.49 -15.85
N GLU A 253 16.65 38.88 -14.90
CA GLU A 253 16.44 38.11 -13.67
C GLU A 253 15.78 36.75 -13.95
N VAL A 254 14.75 36.73 -14.79
CA VAL A 254 14.11 35.50 -15.28
C VAL A 254 15.13 34.58 -15.94
N SER A 255 16.01 35.12 -16.80
CA SER A 255 17.09 34.35 -17.45
C SER A 255 18.10 33.80 -16.44
N ARG A 256 18.42 34.56 -15.39
CA ARG A 256 19.31 34.10 -14.31
C ARG A 256 18.69 32.93 -13.56
N ILE A 257 17.41 33.04 -13.18
CA ILE A 257 16.67 31.99 -12.47
C ILE A 257 16.53 30.73 -13.33
N ALA A 258 16.28 30.88 -14.63
CA ALA A 258 16.25 29.76 -15.56
C ALA A 258 17.57 28.98 -15.58
N LYS A 259 18.72 29.66 -15.54
CA LYS A 259 20.04 29.00 -15.47
C LYS A 259 20.26 28.28 -14.14
N ASP A 260 19.79 28.87 -13.06
CA ASP A 260 19.90 28.34 -11.70
C ASP A 260 18.91 27.20 -11.40
N ALA A 261 17.89 27.01 -12.24
CA ALA A 261 16.96 25.89 -12.18
C ALA A 261 17.34 24.76 -13.16
N ARG A 262 18.47 24.86 -13.86
CA ARG A 262 18.94 23.79 -14.75
C ARG A 262 19.53 22.64 -13.96
N ASP A 263 19.21 21.44 -14.40
CA ASP A 263 19.93 20.26 -14.00
C ASP A 263 21.32 20.26 -14.66
N THR A 264 22.36 20.32 -13.83
CA THR A 264 23.74 20.18 -14.30
C THR A 264 24.13 18.74 -14.65
N SER A 265 23.29 17.75 -14.31
CA SER A 265 23.57 16.31 -14.43
C SER A 265 22.85 15.61 -15.59
N ALA A 266 21.61 15.99 -15.95
CA ALA A 266 20.86 15.43 -17.07
C ALA A 266 20.71 16.40 -18.27
N GLY A 267 21.82 16.72 -18.95
CA GLY A 267 21.76 17.38 -20.27
C GLY A 267 21.43 18.88 -20.27
N GLY A 268 21.18 19.50 -19.11
CA GLY A 268 20.95 20.94 -18.99
C GLY A 268 19.48 21.35 -19.04
N ASP A 269 18.54 20.42 -18.88
CA ASP A 269 17.11 20.69 -18.82
C ASP A 269 16.73 21.50 -17.58
N ILE A 270 15.68 22.30 -17.70
CA ILE A 270 15.20 23.15 -16.60
C ILE A 270 14.18 22.36 -15.80
N TYR A 271 14.38 22.25 -14.48
CA TYR A 271 13.34 21.78 -13.58
C TYR A 271 12.22 22.82 -13.51
N ILE A 272 11.16 22.58 -14.28
CA ILE A 272 10.06 23.53 -14.45
C ILE A 272 9.41 23.91 -13.10
N PRO A 273 9.15 23.00 -12.15
CA PRO A 273 8.57 23.36 -10.86
C PRO A 273 9.52 24.24 -10.03
N LEU A 274 10.80 23.88 -9.93
CA LEU A 274 11.81 24.69 -9.26
C LEU A 274 11.95 26.08 -9.89
N TYR A 275 11.90 26.18 -11.21
CA TYR A 275 11.96 27.44 -11.94
C TYR A 275 10.81 28.37 -11.56
N PHE A 276 9.57 27.89 -11.60
CA PHE A 276 8.40 28.70 -11.21
C PHE A 276 8.41 29.06 -9.73
N LYS A 277 8.85 28.14 -8.86
CA LYS A 277 9.02 28.38 -7.42
C LYS A 277 9.98 29.55 -7.16
N LYS A 278 11.15 29.55 -7.80
CA LYS A 278 12.14 30.65 -7.70
C LYS A 278 11.59 31.98 -8.23
N LEU A 279 10.87 31.96 -9.35
CA LEU A 279 10.22 33.17 -9.89
C LEU A 279 9.16 33.74 -8.94
N HIS A 280 8.36 32.87 -8.32
CA HIS A 280 7.34 33.25 -7.34
C HIS A 280 7.95 33.92 -6.11
N TYR A 281 8.99 33.30 -5.52
CA TYR A 281 9.66 33.85 -4.34
C TYR A 281 10.33 35.21 -4.60
N LYS A 282 10.77 35.46 -5.84
CA LYS A 282 11.29 36.78 -6.25
C LYS A 282 10.19 37.81 -6.55
N GLY A 283 8.92 37.43 -6.43
CA GLY A 283 7.77 38.30 -6.69
C GLY A 283 7.62 38.68 -8.17
N LEU A 284 8.20 37.89 -9.08
CA LEU A 284 8.20 38.19 -10.52
C LEU A 284 6.90 37.76 -11.19
N ILE A 285 6.26 36.71 -10.68
CA ILE A 285 4.98 36.15 -11.16
C ILE A 285 4.17 35.63 -9.98
N ASN A 286 2.85 35.49 -10.18
CA ASN A 286 1.97 34.89 -9.20
C ASN A 286 1.56 33.48 -9.61
N VAL A 287 2.22 32.48 -9.05
CA VAL A 287 1.94 31.06 -9.31
C VAL A 287 1.50 30.32 -8.05
N ALA A 288 0.82 31.01 -7.13
CA ALA A 288 0.38 30.43 -5.86
C ALA A 288 -0.42 29.14 -6.05
N ASP A 289 -1.24 29.05 -7.11
CA ASP A 289 -2.01 27.84 -7.42
C ASP A 289 -1.14 26.66 -7.86
N LEU A 290 -0.05 26.88 -8.60
CA LEU A 290 0.91 25.83 -8.96
C LEU A 290 1.73 25.35 -7.77
N MET A 291 1.95 26.21 -6.78
CA MET A 291 2.75 25.91 -5.60
C MET A 291 1.93 25.25 -4.47
N LYS A 292 0.62 25.08 -4.64
CA LYS A 292 -0.22 24.37 -3.67
C LYS A 292 0.27 22.93 -3.49
N ASN A 293 0.46 22.53 -2.24
CA ASN A 293 0.76 21.15 -1.87
C ASN A 293 -0.52 20.45 -1.41
N ASN A 294 -1.06 19.57 -2.25
CA ASN A 294 -2.26 18.79 -1.95
C ASN A 294 -1.95 17.42 -1.33
N LEU A 295 -0.67 17.10 -1.05
CA LEU A 295 -0.30 15.88 -0.35
C LEU A 295 -0.67 15.97 1.13
N VAL A 296 -1.21 14.87 1.65
CA VAL A 296 -1.66 14.68 3.03
C VAL A 296 -0.67 13.83 3.81
N LEU A 297 -0.20 12.71 3.24
CA LEU A 297 0.65 11.74 3.96
C LEU A 297 2.03 12.30 4.33
N ARG A 298 2.57 13.20 3.49
CA ARG A 298 3.91 13.77 3.64
C ARG A 298 3.94 15.30 3.57
N ARG A 299 2.86 15.96 4.00
CA ARG A 299 2.72 17.43 3.92
C ARG A 299 3.96 18.20 4.43
N ASN A 300 4.48 17.81 5.60
CA ASN A 300 5.61 18.49 6.25
C ASN A 300 7.00 18.15 5.67
N GLU A 301 7.13 17.13 4.82
CA GLU A 301 8.42 16.84 4.16
C GLU A 301 8.67 17.79 2.96
N TYR A 302 7.61 18.43 2.44
CA TYR A 302 7.67 19.26 1.24
C TYR A 302 7.35 20.75 1.49
N ASP A 303 6.87 21.09 2.70
CA ASP A 303 6.63 22.48 3.11
C ASP A 303 7.98 23.16 3.48
N ILE A 304 8.81 23.42 2.47
CA ILE A 304 10.01 24.26 2.58
C ILE A 304 9.56 25.72 2.51
N GLU A 305 9.00 26.25 3.59
CA GLU A 305 8.61 27.67 3.60
C GLU A 305 9.77 28.63 3.88
N HIS A 306 10.97 28.19 4.32
CA HIS A 306 11.91 29.13 4.97
C HIS A 306 13.44 28.87 4.83
N ASP A 307 13.94 28.17 3.80
CA ASP A 307 15.38 28.05 3.61
C ASP A 307 15.85 28.55 2.23
N ASP A 308 16.82 29.47 2.24
CA ASP A 308 17.55 29.96 1.06
C ASP A 308 18.37 28.83 0.39
N ASN A 309 18.58 27.71 1.08
CA ASN A 309 19.00 26.44 0.51
C ASN A 309 17.79 25.53 0.29
N ILE A 310 17.04 25.75 -0.79
CA ILE A 310 16.02 24.81 -1.27
C ILE A 310 16.74 23.54 -1.74
N HIS A 311 17.09 22.65 -0.80
CA HIS A 311 17.16 21.23 -1.07
C HIS A 311 15.72 20.74 -1.17
N ASP A 312 15.09 21.05 -2.31
CA ASP A 312 13.91 20.31 -2.72
C ASP A 312 14.43 18.91 -3.00
N ASP A 313 14.08 17.94 -2.15
CA ASP A 313 14.33 16.53 -2.46
C ASP A 313 13.64 16.13 -3.79
N TYR A 314 12.76 16.99 -4.32
CA TYR A 314 11.94 16.76 -5.50
C TYR A 314 11.72 18.06 -6.34
N PRO A 315 12.77 18.57 -7.00
CA PRO A 315 12.70 19.83 -7.76
C PRO A 315 11.85 19.74 -9.03
N ASP A 316 11.48 18.53 -9.42
CA ASP A 316 10.91 18.13 -10.71
C ASP A 316 9.38 17.92 -10.69
N SER A 317 8.72 18.15 -9.55
CA SER A 317 7.29 17.80 -9.40
C SER A 317 6.41 18.97 -8.96
N PHE A 318 5.20 19.06 -9.52
CA PHE A 318 4.11 19.88 -8.99
C PHE A 318 3.20 19.06 -8.08
N PHE A 319 2.86 19.59 -6.90
CA PHE A 319 1.96 18.91 -5.95
C PHE A 319 0.54 19.48 -5.91
N CYS A 320 0.20 20.35 -6.86
CA CYS A 320 -1.10 21.03 -6.94
C CYS A 320 -2.18 20.20 -7.64
N GLY A 321 -1.86 18.97 -8.08
CA GLY A 321 -2.82 18.05 -8.67
C GLY A 321 -4.01 17.81 -7.73
N LYS A 322 -5.20 17.69 -8.29
CA LYS A 322 -6.42 17.42 -7.53
C LYS A 322 -7.38 16.57 -8.35
N ILE A 323 -8.29 15.92 -7.64
CA ILE A 323 -9.42 15.19 -8.21
C ILE A 323 -10.60 15.28 -7.25
N ASP A 324 -11.75 15.64 -7.80
CA ASP A 324 -12.99 15.72 -7.05
C ASP A 324 -13.55 14.32 -6.79
N ASP A 325 -14.36 14.17 -5.74
CA ASP A 325 -14.95 12.88 -5.36
C ASP A 325 -15.83 12.27 -6.48
N GLU A 326 -16.38 13.13 -7.34
CA GLU A 326 -17.25 12.79 -8.46
C GLU A 326 -16.49 12.16 -9.64
N ASP A 327 -15.19 12.45 -9.75
CA ASP A 327 -14.30 11.94 -10.81
C ASP A 327 -13.55 10.66 -10.41
N LEU A 328 -13.76 10.18 -9.18
CA LEU A 328 -13.19 8.90 -8.74
C LEU A 328 -13.74 7.74 -9.58
N PRO A 329 -12.94 6.69 -9.86
CA PRO A 329 -13.38 5.58 -10.72
C PRO A 329 -14.38 4.62 -10.05
N TRP A 330 -14.94 5.00 -8.89
CA TRP A 330 -15.93 4.23 -8.13
C TRP A 330 -16.98 5.14 -7.49
N ASP A 331 -18.15 4.58 -7.19
CA ASP A 331 -19.19 5.26 -6.44
C ASP A 331 -18.79 5.42 -4.97
N THR A 332 -18.70 6.66 -4.49
CA THR A 332 -18.30 6.97 -3.11
C THR A 332 -19.39 6.67 -2.08
N THR A 333 -20.62 6.42 -2.51
CA THR A 333 -21.75 6.07 -1.65
C THR A 333 -21.89 4.55 -1.43
N GLU A 334 -21.26 3.74 -2.29
CA GLU A 334 -21.30 2.28 -2.20
C GLU A 334 -20.42 1.78 -1.03
N GLN A 335 -21.05 1.16 -0.02
CA GLN A 335 -20.35 0.64 1.17
C GLN A 335 -19.92 -0.82 1.06
N GLU A 336 -20.46 -1.55 0.09
CA GLU A 336 -20.16 -2.95 -0.17
C GLU A 336 -19.73 -3.12 -1.63
N TRP A 337 -18.50 -3.61 -1.85
CA TRP A 337 -17.99 -3.95 -3.17
C TRP A 337 -17.13 -5.21 -3.14
#